data_AF-A0A060CGM3-F1
#
_entry.id   AF-A0A060CGM3-F1
#
_cell.length_a   1.000
_cell.length_b   1.000
_cell.length_c   1.000
_cell.angle_alpha   90.00
_cell.angle_beta   90.00
_cell.angle_gamma   90.00
#
_symmetry.space_group_name_H-M   'P 1'
#
loop_
_entity.id
_entity.type
_entity.pdbx_description
1 polymer ?
#
loop_
_entity_poly.entity_id
_entity_poly.type
_entity_poly.pdbx_seq_one_letter_code
_entity_poly.pdbx_strand_id
1 'polypeptide(L)'
;ASVLFISCSSEIKDGTTDIDSWDNVIGDQYTPLLEHPGILHTAKSIKRMQTIVKRADANDPAYQTYLEMKNNNLAKSTYSMQGPYEIISRDGDYAWTKSGFEADFSAAYLNALMYAVTKDEAHAKKGIEILVKYSR
;
A
#
# COMPACT_ATOMS: atom_id res chain seq x y z
N ALA A 1 -1.80 32.63 24.82
CA ALA A 1 -0.84 31.59 24.39
C ALA A 1 -0.75 31.66 22.87
N SER A 2 0.37 32.13 22.33
CA SER A 2 0.55 32.30 20.89
C SER A 2 1.00 30.97 20.28
N VAL A 3 0.28 30.50 19.27
CA VAL A 3 0.62 29.34 18.46
C VAL A 3 1.72 29.77 17.47
N LEU A 4 2.94 29.24 17.62
CA LEU A 4 3.98 29.39 16.60
C LEU A 4 3.69 28.43 15.44
N PHE A 5 3.33 28.99 14.30
CA PHE A 5 3.36 28.28 13.02
C PHE A 5 4.82 28.19 12.56
N ILE A 6 5.44 27.02 12.76
CA ILE A 6 6.74 26.71 12.15
C ILE A 6 6.47 26.39 10.68
N SER A 7 6.41 27.43 9.85
CA SER A 7 6.46 27.29 8.40
C SER A 7 7.80 26.65 8.03
N CYS A 8 7.77 25.62 7.18
CA CYS A 8 8.98 25.02 6.61
C CYS A 8 9.85 26.14 6.03
N SER A 9 11.11 26.19 6.44
CA SER A 9 12.09 27.02 5.74
C SER A 9 12.14 26.55 4.29
N SER A 10 12.09 27.47 3.33
CA SER A 10 12.31 27.12 1.93
C SER A 10 13.69 26.47 1.79
N GLU A 11 13.70 25.24 1.30
CA GLU A 11 14.90 24.42 1.04
C GLU A 11 15.82 25.08 0.01
N ILE A 12 15.26 25.91 -0.88
CA ILE A 12 15.96 26.57 -1.97
C ILE A 12 16.10 28.06 -1.61
N LYS A 13 17.29 28.48 -1.19
CA LYS A 13 17.58 29.90 -0.86
C LYS A 13 18.40 30.62 -1.92
N ASP A 14 19.13 29.88 -2.75
CA ASP A 14 20.06 30.39 -3.76
C ASP A 14 19.81 29.80 -5.17
N GLY A 15 18.71 29.06 -5.35
CA GLY A 15 18.40 28.38 -6.60
C GLY A 15 19.21 27.10 -6.83
N THR A 16 20.01 26.70 -5.85
CA THR A 16 20.71 25.42 -5.84
C THR A 16 20.24 24.57 -4.67
N THR A 17 20.31 23.26 -4.85
CA THR A 17 20.05 22.27 -3.81
C THR A 17 21.25 21.34 -3.68
N ASP A 18 21.29 20.55 -2.62
CA ASP A 18 22.34 19.55 -2.42
C ASP A 18 22.43 18.55 -3.59
N ILE A 19 21.34 18.35 -4.35
CA ILE A 19 21.31 17.53 -5.57
C ILE A 19 22.26 18.02 -6.67
N ASP A 20 22.51 19.34 -6.75
CA ASP A 20 23.35 19.94 -7.80
C ASP A 20 24.85 19.70 -7.53
N SER A 21 25.17 19.27 -6.30
CA SER A 21 26.52 18.90 -5.87
C SER A 21 26.82 17.42 -6.02
N TRP A 22 25.82 16.61 -6.35
CA TRP A 22 26.02 15.19 -6.57
C TRP A 22 26.83 15.01 -7.84
N ASP A 23 27.72 14.02 -7.83
CA ASP A 23 28.37 13.59 -9.06
C ASP A 23 27.29 13.35 -10.11
N ASN A 24 27.54 13.78 -11.35
CA ASN A 24 26.70 13.42 -12.49
C ASN A 24 26.80 11.90 -12.68
N VAL A 25 26.06 11.16 -11.85
CA VAL A 25 25.84 9.73 -12.03
C VAL A 25 25.00 9.66 -13.29
N ILE A 26 25.70 9.50 -14.40
CA ILE A 26 25.14 9.26 -15.71
C ILE A 26 24.15 8.09 -15.53
N GLY A 27 22.86 8.39 -15.62
CA GLY A 27 21.76 7.45 -15.44
C GLY A 27 21.68 6.36 -16.52
N ASP A 28 22.73 6.22 -17.35
CA ASP A 28 22.68 5.51 -18.62
C ASP A 28 22.95 3.99 -18.50
N GLN A 29 23.15 3.47 -17.28
CA GLN A 29 23.40 2.05 -17.03
C GLN A 29 22.56 1.47 -15.87
N TYR A 30 21.38 2.03 -15.57
CA TYR A 30 20.42 1.35 -14.69
C TYR A 30 19.45 0.52 -15.54
N THR A 31 19.61 -0.80 -15.52
CA THR A 31 18.55 -1.71 -16.01
C THR A 31 17.61 -1.98 -14.84
N PRO A 32 16.40 -1.39 -14.80
CA PRO A 32 15.46 -1.66 -13.71
C PRO A 32 15.07 -3.15 -13.74
N LEU A 33 15.31 -3.85 -12.63
CA LEU A 33 14.72 -5.16 -12.38
C LEU A 33 13.44 -4.96 -11.58
N LEU A 34 12.36 -5.60 -12.00
CA LEU A 34 11.11 -5.61 -11.23
C LEU A 34 11.23 -6.63 -10.09
N GLU A 35 11.70 -6.19 -8.93
CA GLU A 35 11.64 -7.00 -7.71
C GLU A 35 10.21 -6.99 -7.16
N HIS A 36 9.62 -8.18 -6.99
CA HIS A 36 8.28 -8.32 -6.45
C HIS A 36 8.22 -9.33 -5.28
N PRO A 37 7.73 -8.93 -4.10
CA PRO A 37 7.36 -7.56 -3.72
C PRO A 37 8.61 -6.67 -3.54
N GLY A 38 8.49 -5.38 -3.87
CA GLY A 38 9.63 -4.45 -3.81
C GLY A 38 9.29 -2.99 -3.47
N ILE A 39 8.03 -2.66 -3.14
CA ILE A 39 7.62 -1.29 -2.80
C ILE A 39 7.52 -1.13 -1.27
N LEU A 40 6.49 -1.71 -0.65
CA LEU A 40 6.27 -1.62 0.81
C LEU A 40 6.88 -2.79 1.58
N HIS A 41 7.10 -3.92 0.90
CA HIS A 41 7.56 -5.17 1.49
C HIS A 41 8.66 -5.77 0.64
N THR A 42 9.58 -6.48 1.30
CA THR A 42 10.57 -7.33 0.63
C THR A 42 10.20 -8.80 0.82
N ALA A 43 10.75 -9.70 0.00
CA ALA A 43 10.55 -11.13 0.20
C ALA A 43 10.94 -11.59 1.63
N LYS A 44 11.99 -10.99 2.20
CA LYS A 44 12.43 -11.25 3.58
C LYS A 44 11.40 -10.79 4.63
N SER A 45 10.80 -9.61 4.46
CA SER A 45 9.76 -9.13 5.41
C SER A 45 8.50 -9.99 5.33
N ILE A 46 8.08 -10.41 4.12
CA ILE A 46 6.98 -11.37 3.95
C ILE A 46 7.29 -12.68 4.67
N LYS A 47 8.50 -13.24 4.51
CA LYS A 47 8.89 -14.49 5.18
C LYS A 47 8.83 -14.37 6.70
N ARG A 48 9.23 -13.23 7.25
CA ARG A 48 9.10 -12.94 8.68
C ARG A 48 7.64 -12.91 9.12
N MET A 49 6.76 -12.25 8.37
CA MET A 49 5.31 -12.22 8.66
C MET A 49 4.69 -13.62 8.60
N GLN A 50 5.07 -14.44 7.62
CA GLN A 50 4.65 -15.85 7.54
C GLN A 50 5.05 -16.63 8.80
N THR A 51 6.28 -16.45 9.29
CA THR A 51 6.75 -17.10 10.52
C THR A 51 5.93 -16.66 11.74
N ILE A 52 5.62 -15.37 11.86
CA ILE A 52 4.78 -14.83 12.94
C ILE A 52 3.38 -15.47 12.90
N VAL A 53 2.74 -15.47 11.73
CA VAL A 53 1.41 -16.07 11.55
C VAL A 53 1.42 -17.57 11.82
N LYS A 54 2.44 -18.29 11.37
CA LYS A 54 2.59 -19.73 11.62
C LYS A 54 2.83 -20.04 13.10
N ARG A 55 3.60 -19.21 13.80
CA ARG A 55 3.88 -19.37 15.23
C ARG A 55 2.60 -19.25 16.07
N ALA A 56 1.68 -18.37 15.66
CA ALA A 56 0.38 -18.18 16.29
C ALA A 56 0.47 -17.92 17.81
N ASP A 57 1.45 -17.13 18.22
CA ASP A 57 1.64 -16.74 19.62
C ASP A 57 0.74 -15.55 19.97
N ALA A 58 -0.26 -15.79 20.81
CA ALA A 58 -1.20 -14.75 21.24
C ALA A 58 -0.54 -13.61 22.04
N ASN A 59 0.67 -13.79 22.58
CA ASN A 59 1.39 -12.74 23.29
C ASN A 59 2.28 -11.89 22.37
N ASP A 60 2.43 -12.27 21.09
CA ASP A 60 3.20 -11.50 20.12
C ASP A 60 2.35 -10.34 19.54
N PRO A 61 2.74 -9.07 19.74
CA PRO A 61 2.03 -7.93 19.18
C PRO A 61 1.87 -7.99 17.66
N ALA A 62 2.86 -8.52 16.94
CA ALA A 62 2.78 -8.63 15.48
C ALA A 62 1.76 -9.69 15.04
N TYR A 63 1.59 -10.76 15.82
CA TYR A 63 0.53 -11.73 15.57
C TYR A 63 -0.85 -11.14 15.87
N GLN A 64 -0.98 -10.34 16.93
CA GLN A 64 -2.22 -9.61 17.21
C GLN A 64 -2.60 -8.64 16.09
N THR A 65 -1.63 -7.89 15.53
CA THR A 65 -1.88 -7.05 14.35
C THR A 65 -2.37 -7.87 13.15
N TYR A 66 -1.83 -9.07 12.94
CA TYR A 66 -2.35 -9.98 11.91
C TYR A 66 -3.80 -10.39 12.17
N LEU A 67 -4.18 -10.65 13.42
CA LEU A 67 -5.57 -10.99 13.77
C LEU A 67 -6.52 -9.81 13.52
N GLU A 68 -6.11 -8.58 13.84
CA GLU A 68 -6.86 -7.37 13.51
C GLU A 68 -7.03 -7.21 11.99
N MET A 69 -5.94 -7.38 11.22
CA MET A 69 -6.00 -7.38 9.77
C MET A 69 -6.95 -8.45 9.24
N LYS A 70 -6.85 -9.69 9.74
CA LYS A 70 -7.72 -10.81 9.34
C LYS A 70 -9.21 -10.51 9.61
N ASN A 71 -9.52 -9.77 10.67
CA ASN A 71 -10.88 -9.37 11.02
C ASN A 71 -11.40 -8.18 10.22
N ASN A 72 -10.51 -7.38 9.61
CA ASN A 72 -10.89 -6.24 8.79
C ASN A 72 -11.71 -6.69 7.57
N ASN A 73 -12.87 -6.08 7.34
CA ASN A 73 -13.75 -6.40 6.22
C ASN A 73 -13.08 -6.25 4.85
N LEU A 74 -12.16 -5.30 4.69
CA LEU A 74 -11.42 -5.08 3.45
C LEU A 74 -10.39 -6.19 3.18
N ALA A 75 -9.91 -6.88 4.21
CA ALA A 75 -8.96 -7.98 4.07
C ALA A 75 -9.63 -9.33 3.78
N LYS A 76 -10.97 -9.41 3.77
CA LYS A 76 -11.70 -10.66 3.53
C LYS A 76 -11.72 -10.98 2.03
N SER A 77 -11.51 -12.25 1.70
CA SER A 77 -11.66 -12.74 0.32
C SER A 77 -13.11 -12.66 -0.18
N THR A 78 -14.08 -12.51 0.72
CA THR A 78 -15.50 -12.27 0.43
C THR A 78 -15.85 -10.78 0.33
N TYR A 79 -14.87 -9.88 0.30
CA TYR A 79 -15.13 -8.45 0.14
C TYR A 79 -15.97 -8.17 -1.12
N SER A 80 -17.03 -7.38 -0.95
CA SER A 80 -17.87 -6.91 -2.04
C SER A 80 -17.35 -5.55 -2.51
N MET A 81 -16.98 -5.46 -3.79
CA MET A 81 -16.58 -4.20 -4.40
C MET A 81 -17.68 -3.16 -4.32
N GLN A 82 -17.28 -1.90 -4.20
CA GLN A 82 -18.19 -0.74 -4.22
C GLN A 82 -18.24 -0.06 -5.59
N GLY A 83 -17.14 -0.12 -6.35
CA GLY A 83 -17.09 0.25 -7.76
C GLY A 83 -17.30 -0.95 -8.71
N PRO A 84 -16.65 -0.97 -9.89
CA PRO A 84 -15.77 0.08 -10.39
C PRO A 84 -16.56 1.35 -10.74
N TYR A 85 -16.00 2.50 -10.42
CA TYR A 85 -16.56 3.79 -10.82
C TYR A 85 -15.95 4.24 -12.14
N GLU A 86 -16.77 4.82 -13.02
CA GLU A 86 -16.29 5.42 -14.27
C GLU A 86 -15.42 6.66 -14.00
N ILE A 87 -15.77 7.45 -12.98
CA ILE A 87 -15.03 8.63 -12.55
C ILE A 87 -14.56 8.41 -11.12
N ILE A 88 -13.25 8.57 -10.91
CA ILE A 88 -12.61 8.55 -9.59
C ILE A 88 -12.29 9.99 -9.23
N SER A 89 -12.93 10.51 -8.17
CA SER A 89 -12.71 11.89 -7.73
C SER A 89 -12.36 11.97 -6.25
N ARG A 90 -11.38 12.82 -5.93
CA ARG A 90 -10.99 13.12 -4.54
C ARG A 90 -11.97 14.10 -3.87
N ASP A 91 -12.51 15.05 -4.62
CA ASP A 91 -13.38 16.12 -4.11
C ASP A 91 -14.16 16.78 -5.26
N GLY A 92 -15.15 17.63 -4.94
CA GLY A 92 -15.99 18.31 -5.92
C GLY A 92 -17.01 17.38 -6.58
N ASP A 93 -17.24 17.56 -7.88
CA ASP A 93 -18.10 16.65 -8.63
C ASP A 93 -17.55 15.22 -8.52
N TYR A 94 -18.45 14.27 -8.28
CA TYR A 94 -18.12 12.85 -8.06
C TYR A 94 -17.36 12.52 -6.77
N ALA A 95 -17.25 13.43 -5.79
CA ALA A 95 -16.63 13.14 -4.48
C ALA A 95 -17.25 11.94 -3.75
N TRP A 96 -18.52 11.61 -4.04
CA TRP A 96 -19.22 10.45 -3.50
C TRP A 96 -18.59 9.09 -3.88
N THR A 97 -17.79 9.05 -4.95
CA THR A 97 -17.05 7.85 -5.38
C THR A 97 -15.86 7.53 -4.47
N LYS A 98 -15.37 8.53 -3.72
CA LYS A 98 -14.10 8.47 -3.00
C LYS A 98 -13.99 7.30 -2.03
N SER A 99 -14.92 7.24 -1.08
CA SER A 99 -14.92 6.21 -0.05
C SER A 99 -14.99 4.81 -0.66
N GLY A 100 -15.73 4.65 -1.76
CA GLY A 100 -15.88 3.39 -2.46
C GLY A 100 -14.58 2.94 -3.14
N PHE A 101 -13.98 3.78 -3.98
CA PHE A 101 -12.75 3.38 -4.68
C PHE A 101 -11.57 3.25 -3.72
N GLU A 102 -11.48 4.07 -2.68
CA GLU A 102 -10.44 3.95 -1.65
C GLU A 102 -10.58 2.62 -0.89
N ALA A 103 -11.82 2.21 -0.59
CA ALA A 103 -12.09 0.91 0.02
C ALA A 103 -11.72 -0.25 -0.92
N ASP A 104 -12.06 -0.15 -2.21
CA ASP A 104 -11.73 -1.19 -3.19
C ASP A 104 -10.21 -1.38 -3.32
N PHE A 105 -9.44 -0.30 -3.50
CA PHE A 105 -7.98 -0.41 -3.60
C PHE A 105 -7.32 -0.84 -2.28
N SER A 106 -7.86 -0.39 -1.14
CA SER A 106 -7.44 -0.89 0.17
C SER A 106 -7.70 -2.38 0.30
N ALA A 107 -8.84 -2.87 -0.19
CA ALA A 107 -9.17 -4.28 -0.19
C ALA A 107 -8.26 -5.09 -1.12
N ALA A 108 -7.90 -4.55 -2.30
CA ALA A 108 -6.93 -5.17 -3.19
C ALA A 108 -5.56 -5.36 -2.50
N TYR A 109 -5.05 -4.32 -1.84
CA TYR A 109 -3.79 -4.38 -1.10
C TYR A 109 -3.84 -5.36 0.08
N LEU A 110 -4.88 -5.29 0.90
CA LEU A 110 -5.01 -6.15 2.08
C LEU A 110 -5.21 -7.62 1.70
N ASN A 111 -5.95 -7.91 0.62
CA ASN A 111 -6.05 -9.26 0.09
C ASN A 111 -4.71 -9.75 -0.50
N ALA A 112 -3.94 -8.90 -1.19
CA ALA A 112 -2.60 -9.27 -1.64
C ALA A 112 -1.67 -9.61 -0.45
N LEU A 113 -1.74 -8.84 0.64
CA LEU A 113 -0.96 -9.11 1.85
C LEU A 113 -1.43 -10.38 2.57
N MET A 114 -2.74 -10.61 2.68
CA MET A 114 -3.32 -11.85 3.21
C MET A 114 -2.82 -13.06 2.40
N TYR A 115 -2.85 -13.01 1.07
CA TYR A 115 -2.28 -14.06 0.23
C TYR A 115 -0.78 -14.23 0.46
N ALA A 116 0.00 -13.14 0.50
CA ALA A 116 1.44 -13.20 0.68
C ALA A 116 1.82 -13.93 1.99
N VAL A 117 1.07 -13.69 3.06
CA VAL A 117 1.36 -14.21 4.41
C VAL A 117 0.72 -15.59 4.68
N THR A 118 -0.45 -15.89 4.11
CA THR A 118 -1.18 -17.14 4.38
C THR A 118 -1.11 -18.17 3.26
N LYS A 119 -0.81 -17.74 2.03
CA LYS A 119 -0.90 -18.53 0.79
C LYS A 119 -2.30 -19.04 0.44
N ASP A 120 -3.34 -18.50 1.06
CA ASP A 120 -4.72 -18.77 0.65
C ASP A 120 -5.05 -18.05 -0.66
N GLU A 121 -5.25 -18.83 -1.72
CA GLU A 121 -5.54 -18.35 -3.07
C GLU A 121 -6.85 -17.55 -3.18
N ALA A 122 -7.80 -17.71 -2.25
CA ALA A 122 -9.04 -16.94 -2.27
C ALA A 122 -8.77 -15.44 -2.19
N HIS A 123 -7.76 -15.04 -1.42
CA HIS A 123 -7.34 -13.64 -1.32
C HIS A 123 -6.63 -13.15 -2.59
N ALA A 124 -5.78 -13.99 -3.21
CA ALA A 124 -5.16 -13.63 -4.50
C ALA A 124 -6.22 -13.38 -5.58
N LYS A 125 -7.23 -14.25 -5.66
CA LYS A 125 -8.35 -14.13 -6.59
C LYS A 125 -9.13 -12.83 -6.37
N LYS A 126 -9.42 -12.47 -5.11
CA LYS A 126 -10.10 -11.22 -4.78
C LYS A 126 -9.27 -9.99 -5.18
N GLY A 127 -7.96 -9.99 -4.91
CA GLY A 127 -7.08 -8.90 -5.32
C GLY A 127 -7.05 -8.70 -6.85
N ILE A 128 -6.93 -9.80 -7.60
CA ILE A 128 -6.96 -9.78 -9.08
C ILE A 128 -8.30 -9.30 -9.60
N GLU A 129 -9.42 -9.79 -9.04
CA GLU A 129 -10.77 -9.37 -9.42
C GLU A 129 -10.92 -7.85 -9.34
N ILE A 130 -10.52 -7.24 -8.22
CA ILE A 130 -10.61 -5.79 -8.03
C ILE A 130 -9.79 -5.06 -9.09
N LEU A 131 -8.51 -5.41 -9.26
CA LEU A 131 -7.62 -4.73 -10.20
C LEU A 131 -8.10 -4.84 -11.66
N VAL A 132 -8.56 -6.03 -12.07
CA VAL A 132 -9.06 -6.28 -13.43
C VAL A 132 -10.37 -5.53 -13.70
N LYS A 133 -11.22 -5.32 -12.69
CA LYS A 133 -12.46 -4.55 -12.84
C LYS A 133 -12.20 -3.06 -13.08
N TYR A 134 -11.14 -2.51 -12.48
CA TYR A 134 -10.72 -1.12 -12.66
C TYR A 134 -9.82 -0.88 -13.89
N SER A 135 -9.19 -1.91 -14.46
CA SER A 135 -8.29 -1.77 -15.60
C SER A 135 -9.00 -1.68 -16.96
N ARG A 136 -10.30 -1.36 -16.97
CA ARG A 136 -11.14 -1.35 -18.17
C ARG A 136 -11.04 -0.05 -18.93
#